data_AF-A0A352JGH8-F1
#
_entry.id   AF-A0A352JGH8-F1
#
_cell.length_a   1.000
_cell.length_b   1.000
_cell.length_c   1.000
_cell.angle_alpha   90.00
_cell.angle_beta   90.00
_cell.angle_gamma   90.00
#
_symmetry.space_group_name_H-M   'P 1'
#
loop_
_entity.id
_entity.type
_entity.pdbx_description
1 polymer ?
#
loop_
_entity_poly.entity_id
_entity_poly.type
_entity_poly.pdbx_seq_one_letter_code
_entity_poly.pdbx_strand_id
1 'polypeptide(L)'
;MSTIIYISQACIESLDITPAKIAIEKLLANWDETPESDRSFQIELVWDKEDGDPRELSEISEVRLWFVRLDATYPWFSYLLDWRLELSRYTAMLVPHEFKREGDGYVLQYNPEALELFVMQKVFTISLWLKSRGINSTAKLQQMTQSLGYEIDLAFFNLL
;
A
#
# COMPACT_ATOMS: atom_id res chain seq x y z
N MET A 1 -16.77 4.60 0.66
CA MET A 1 -16.60 4.08 -0.72
C MET A 1 -15.21 4.48 -1.18
N SER A 2 -14.39 3.54 -1.62
CA SER A 2 -13.00 3.80 -1.98
C SER A 2 -12.89 4.60 -3.29
N THR A 3 -12.01 5.59 -3.33
CA THR A 3 -11.70 6.33 -4.55
C THR A 3 -10.74 5.51 -5.43
N ILE A 4 -11.05 5.33 -6.71
CA ILE A 4 -10.18 4.59 -7.63
C ILE A 4 -9.19 5.57 -8.29
N ILE A 5 -7.91 5.23 -8.25
CA ILE A 5 -6.83 5.93 -8.94
C ILE A 5 -6.43 5.08 -10.15
N TYR A 6 -6.66 5.61 -11.36
CA TYR A 6 -6.28 4.95 -12.60
C TYR A 6 -4.84 5.30 -12.97
N ILE A 7 -4.00 4.28 -13.15
CA ILE A 7 -2.60 4.42 -13.54
C ILE A 7 -2.41 3.77 -14.90
N SER A 8 -2.06 4.58 -15.90
CA SER A 8 -1.77 4.08 -17.24
C SER A 8 -0.36 3.52 -17.36
N GLN A 9 -0.12 2.67 -18.35
CA GLN A 9 1.22 2.21 -18.72
C GLN A 9 2.21 3.36 -18.93
N ALA A 10 1.80 4.45 -19.59
CA ALA A 10 2.65 5.62 -19.78
C ALA A 10 3.08 6.28 -18.46
N CYS A 11 2.21 6.26 -17.44
CA CYS A 11 2.57 6.71 -16.10
C CYS A 11 3.62 5.80 -15.47
N ILE A 12 3.52 4.48 -15.65
CA ILE A 12 4.47 3.50 -15.12
C ILE A 12 5.85 3.68 -15.77
N GLU A 13 5.89 3.75 -17.10
CA GLU A 13 7.13 3.88 -17.90
C GLU A 13 7.88 5.20 -17.61
N SER A 14 7.16 6.28 -17.32
CA SER A 14 7.74 7.59 -16.97
C SER A 14 7.88 7.82 -15.46
N LEU A 15 7.52 6.82 -14.65
CA LEU A 15 7.38 6.91 -13.20
C LEU A 15 6.46 8.06 -12.75
N ASP A 16 5.56 8.54 -13.60
CA ASP A 16 4.68 9.66 -13.28
C ASP A 16 3.63 9.26 -12.22
N ILE A 17 3.78 9.83 -11.03
CA ILE A 17 2.84 9.64 -9.90
C ILE A 17 1.79 10.76 -9.83
N THR A 18 1.72 11.65 -10.83
CA THR A 18 0.76 12.78 -10.85
C THR A 18 -0.70 12.33 -10.61
N PRO A 19 -1.21 11.23 -11.20
CA PRO A 19 -2.58 10.78 -10.93
C PRO A 19 -2.82 10.46 -9.44
N ALA A 20 -1.87 9.76 -8.82
CA ALA A 20 -1.94 9.44 -7.39
C ALA A 20 -1.79 10.69 -6.53
N LYS A 21 -0.85 11.57 -6.87
CA LYS A 21 -0.63 12.86 -6.20
C LYS A 21 -1.90 13.71 -6.18
N ILE A 22 -2.59 13.88 -7.32
CA ILE A 22 -3.83 14.65 -7.41
C ILE A 22 -4.90 14.06 -6.50
N ALA A 23 -5.10 12.74 -6.54
CA ALA A 23 -6.09 12.06 -5.72
C ALA A 23 -5.80 12.20 -4.22
N ILE A 24 -4.54 11.98 -3.84
CA ILE A 24 -4.06 12.12 -2.46
C ILE A 24 -4.24 13.56 -1.98
N GLU A 25 -3.69 14.55 -2.70
CA GLU A 25 -3.76 15.96 -2.30
C GLU A 25 -5.20 16.46 -2.20
N LYS A 26 -6.09 16.01 -3.09
CA LYS A 26 -7.52 16.32 -3.01
C LYS A 26 -8.15 15.76 -1.73
N LEU A 27 -7.87 14.50 -1.37
CA LEU A 27 -8.36 13.93 -0.12
C LEU A 27 -7.80 14.69 1.09
N LEU A 28 -6.51 15.03 1.06
CA LEU A 28 -5.85 15.76 2.14
C LEU A 28 -6.42 17.16 2.34
N ALA A 29 -6.71 17.89 1.26
CA ALA A 29 -7.30 19.22 1.31
C ALA A 29 -8.72 19.21 1.90
N ASN A 30 -9.44 18.09 1.75
CA ASN A 30 -10.82 17.94 2.25
C ASN A 30 -10.89 16.92 3.40
N TRP A 31 -9.80 16.74 4.16
CA TRP A 31 -9.67 15.66 5.13
C TRP A 31 -10.82 15.67 6.15
N ASP A 32 -11.07 16.82 6.78
CA ASP A 32 -12.08 16.96 7.85
C ASP A 32 -13.52 16.82 7.34
N GLU A 33 -13.77 17.17 6.08
CA GLU A 33 -15.07 17.07 5.43
C GLU A 33 -15.35 15.65 4.88
N THR A 34 -14.29 14.88 4.62
CA THR A 34 -14.42 13.52 4.07
C THR A 34 -14.67 12.52 5.19
N PRO A 35 -15.76 11.73 5.19
CA PRO A 35 -16.00 10.67 6.16
C PRO A 35 -14.87 9.64 6.17
N GLU A 36 -14.52 9.08 7.33
CA GLU A 36 -13.42 8.11 7.42
C GLU A 36 -13.61 6.89 6.49
N SER A 37 -14.85 6.43 6.30
CA SER A 37 -15.21 5.33 5.39
C SER A 37 -14.92 5.60 3.91
N ASP A 38 -14.64 6.86 3.57
CA ASP A 38 -14.36 7.33 2.22
C ASP A 38 -12.89 7.76 2.05
N ARG A 39 -12.09 7.72 3.13
CA ARG A 39 -10.65 8.00 3.14
C ARG A 39 -9.83 6.76 2.74
N SER A 40 -10.22 6.10 1.66
CA SER A 40 -9.55 4.92 1.13
C SER A 40 -9.41 5.00 -0.40
N PHE A 41 -8.32 4.41 -0.90
CA PHE A 41 -7.97 4.34 -2.31
C PHE A 41 -7.87 2.91 -2.79
N GLN A 42 -8.27 2.70 -4.04
CA GLN A 42 -7.94 1.54 -4.85
C GLN A 42 -7.07 2.02 -6.03
N ILE A 43 -6.16 1.17 -6.50
CA ILE A 43 -5.31 1.48 -7.65
C ILE A 43 -5.71 0.55 -8.79
N GLU A 44 -6.13 1.13 -9.91
CA GLU A 44 -6.41 0.38 -11.12
C GLU A 44 -5.25 0.57 -12.09
N LEU A 45 -4.53 -0.50 -12.38
CA LEU A 45 -3.39 -0.49 -13.29
C LEU A 45 -3.87 -0.87 -14.70
N VAL A 46 -3.78 0.06 -15.64
CA VAL A 46 -3.98 -0.22 -17.06
C VAL A 46 -2.61 -0.58 -17.64
N TRP A 47 -2.29 -1.87 -17.59
CA TRP A 47 -1.02 -2.43 -18.05
C TRP A 47 -1.28 -3.48 -19.13
N ASP A 48 -0.74 -3.24 -20.33
CA ASP A 48 -0.88 -4.19 -21.44
C ASP A 48 0.09 -5.35 -21.23
N LYS A 49 -0.39 -6.35 -20.50
CA LYS A 49 0.34 -7.59 -20.29
C LYS A 49 0.34 -8.40 -21.60
N GLU A 50 1.51 -8.85 -22.03
CA GLU A 50 1.62 -9.73 -23.19
C GLU A 50 0.78 -11.00 -23.01
N ASP A 51 0.10 -11.44 -24.07
CA ASP A 51 -0.74 -12.63 -24.02
C ASP A 51 0.09 -13.86 -23.64
N GLY A 52 -0.35 -14.56 -22.59
CA GLY A 52 0.35 -15.72 -22.04
C GLY A 52 1.51 -15.43 -21.08
N ASP A 53 1.84 -14.18 -20.76
CA ASP A 53 2.79 -13.89 -19.67
C ASP A 53 2.19 -14.39 -18.33
N PRO A 54 2.85 -15.31 -17.60
CA PRO A 54 2.28 -15.87 -16.38
C PRO A 54 2.49 -14.98 -15.15
N ARG A 55 3.32 -13.93 -15.23
CA ARG A 55 3.76 -13.14 -14.07
C ARG A 55 2.64 -12.31 -13.47
N GLU A 56 2.54 -12.26 -12.15
CA GLU A 56 1.69 -11.29 -11.47
C GLU A 56 2.23 -9.86 -11.66
N LEU A 57 1.38 -8.84 -11.55
CA LEU A 57 1.82 -7.44 -11.72
C LEU A 57 2.94 -7.06 -10.74
N SER A 58 2.94 -7.66 -9.55
CA SER A 58 3.98 -7.47 -8.54
C SER A 58 5.32 -8.13 -8.89
N GLU A 59 5.37 -8.96 -9.93
CA GLU A 59 6.62 -9.55 -10.45
C GLU A 59 7.21 -8.71 -11.61
N ILE A 60 6.50 -7.68 -12.09
CA ILE A 60 6.95 -6.79 -13.17
C ILE A 60 7.74 -5.62 -12.57
N SER A 61 9.00 -5.48 -12.97
CA SER A 61 9.95 -4.56 -12.33
C SER A 61 9.57 -3.09 -12.49
N GLU A 62 9.06 -2.71 -13.65
CA GLU A 62 8.62 -1.36 -14.00
C GLU A 62 7.42 -0.95 -13.15
N VAL A 63 6.43 -1.85 -13.02
CA VAL A 63 5.26 -1.66 -12.16
C VAL A 63 5.73 -1.46 -10.73
N ARG A 64 6.55 -2.36 -10.19
CA ARG A 64 7.10 -2.23 -8.83
C ARG A 64 7.84 -0.92 -8.62
N LEU A 65 8.67 -0.50 -9.57
CA LEU A 65 9.45 0.73 -9.45
C LEU A 65 8.56 1.97 -9.34
N TRP A 66 7.42 1.99 -10.04
CA TRP A 66 6.42 3.04 -9.89
C TRP A 66 5.86 3.09 -8.46
N PHE A 67 5.53 1.93 -7.86
CA PHE A 67 5.09 1.86 -6.46
C PHE A 67 6.19 2.25 -5.48
N VAL A 68 7.46 1.90 -5.75
CA VAL A 68 8.61 2.36 -4.94
C VAL A 68 8.69 3.88 -4.95
N ARG A 69 8.50 4.54 -6.10
CA ARG A 69 8.48 6.01 -6.18
C ARG A 69 7.27 6.60 -5.43
N LEU A 70 6.09 5.99 -5.57
CA LEU A 70 4.90 6.43 -4.84
C LEU A 70 5.15 6.37 -3.33
N ASP A 71 5.69 5.26 -2.85
CA ASP A 71 6.00 5.03 -1.45
C ASP A 71 7.08 5.98 -0.92
N ALA A 72 8.13 6.23 -1.70
CA ALA A 72 9.15 7.21 -1.34
C ALA A 72 8.58 8.64 -1.21
N THR A 73 7.55 8.97 -2.00
CA THR A 73 6.91 10.29 -1.99
C THR A 73 5.84 10.41 -0.90
N TYR A 74 5.06 9.35 -0.69
CA TYR A 74 3.97 9.27 0.27
C TYR A 74 4.12 8.00 1.13
N PRO A 75 5.09 7.95 2.05
CA PRO A 75 5.45 6.70 2.74
C PRO A 75 4.38 6.17 3.71
N TRP A 76 3.38 6.99 4.02
CA TRP A 76 2.19 6.66 4.82
C TRP A 76 1.00 6.19 3.96
N PHE A 77 1.10 6.20 2.63
CA PHE A 77 -0.02 5.98 1.71
C PHE A 77 -0.72 4.64 1.92
N SER A 78 -0.01 3.58 2.32
CA SER A 78 -0.61 2.27 2.60
C SER A 78 -1.72 2.31 3.66
N TYR A 79 -1.70 3.30 4.56
CA TYR A 79 -2.78 3.52 5.54
C TYR A 79 -4.09 3.96 4.89
N LEU A 80 -4.02 4.62 3.73
CA LEU A 80 -5.18 5.09 2.97
C LEU A 80 -5.59 4.12 1.86
N LEU A 81 -5.12 2.87 1.88
CA LEU A 81 -5.56 1.87 0.93
C LEU A 81 -6.85 1.19 1.40
N ASP A 82 -7.63 0.69 0.45
CA ASP A 82 -8.66 -0.30 0.73
C ASP A 82 -8.00 -1.65 1.05
N TRP A 83 -7.75 -1.91 2.33
CA TRP A 83 -6.90 -3.03 2.73
C TRP A 83 -7.40 -4.40 2.30
N ARG A 84 -8.71 -4.56 2.06
CA ARG A 84 -9.28 -5.83 1.61
C ARG A 84 -8.81 -6.21 0.21
N LEU A 85 -8.50 -5.23 -0.61
CA LEU A 85 -8.17 -5.44 -2.03
C LEU A 85 -6.72 -5.06 -2.34
N GLU A 86 -6.16 -4.09 -1.62
CA GLU A 86 -4.93 -3.41 -2.04
C GLU A 86 -3.72 -3.72 -1.18
N LEU A 87 -3.89 -3.97 0.12
CA LEU A 87 -2.77 -3.94 1.05
C LEU A 87 -1.75 -5.07 0.75
N SER A 88 -2.22 -6.27 0.44
CA SER A 88 -1.36 -7.38 0.04
C SER A 88 -0.63 -7.08 -1.27
N ARG A 89 -1.35 -6.62 -2.30
CA ARG A 89 -0.76 -6.26 -3.59
C ARG A 89 0.27 -5.15 -3.45
N TYR A 90 -0.06 -4.08 -2.73
CA TYR A 90 0.86 -2.96 -2.47
C TYR A 90 2.11 -3.42 -1.73
N THR A 91 1.96 -4.30 -0.74
CA THR A 91 3.09 -4.88 -0.01
C THR A 91 3.96 -5.73 -0.94
N ALA A 92 3.37 -6.54 -1.83
CA ALA A 92 4.11 -7.32 -2.83
C ALA A 92 4.92 -6.43 -3.79
N MET A 93 4.44 -5.22 -4.10
CA MET A 93 5.21 -4.28 -4.93
C MET A 93 6.53 -3.86 -4.25
N LEU A 94 6.53 -3.75 -2.92
CA LEU A 94 7.61 -3.16 -2.13
C LEU A 94 8.48 -4.18 -1.39
N VAL A 95 7.96 -5.38 -1.13
CA VAL A 95 8.62 -6.42 -0.35
C VAL A 95 8.96 -7.60 -1.27
N PRO A 96 10.18 -8.16 -1.19
CA PRO A 96 10.50 -9.42 -1.85
C PRO A 96 9.47 -10.50 -1.51
N HIS A 97 8.97 -11.17 -2.54
CA HIS A 97 7.94 -12.19 -2.42
C HIS A 97 8.10 -13.23 -3.53
N GLU A 98 7.38 -14.33 -3.37
CA GLU A 98 7.25 -15.39 -4.36
C GLU A 98 5.81 -15.90 -4.40
N PHE A 99 5.37 -16.37 -5.56
CA PHE A 99 4.11 -17.11 -5.69
C PHE A 99 4.42 -18.60 -5.67
N LYS A 100 4.07 -19.28 -4.58
CA LYS A 100 4.24 -20.73 -4.45
C LYS A 100 2.95 -21.45 -4.83
N ARG A 101 3.09 -22.56 -5.54
CA ARG A 101 1.94 -23.43 -5.82
C ARG A 101 1.53 -24.15 -4.54
N GLU A 102 0.27 -23.99 -4.16
CA GLU A 102 -0.34 -24.65 -3.01
C GLU A 102 -1.70 -25.21 -3.43
N GLY A 103 -1.82 -26.53 -3.44
CA GLY A 103 -2.99 -27.21 -4.01
C GLY A 103 -3.18 -26.94 -5.50
N ASP A 104 -4.35 -26.44 -5.87
CA ASP A 104 -4.74 -26.05 -7.23
C ASP A 104 -4.47 -24.57 -7.56
N GLY A 105 -3.96 -23.79 -6.60
CA GLY A 105 -3.70 -22.36 -6.75
C GLY A 105 -2.25 -21.94 -6.49
N TYR A 106 -2.01 -20.63 -6.58
CA TYR A 106 -0.78 -19.98 -6.14
C TYR A 106 -1.07 -19.10 -4.92
N VAL A 107 -0.16 -19.12 -3.95
CA VAL A 107 -0.22 -18.35 -2.72
C VAL A 107 0.97 -17.42 -2.66
N LEU A 108 0.68 -16.13 -2.41
CA LEU A 108 1.69 -15.10 -2.19
C LEU A 108 2.41 -15.33 -0.86
N GLN A 109 3.73 -15.48 -0.91
CA GLN A 109 4.59 -15.61 0.27
C GLN A 109 5.64 -14.50 0.25
N TYR A 110 5.67 -13.69 1.30
CA TYR A 110 6.70 -12.66 1.46
C TYR A 110 7.96 -13.26 2.07
N ASN A 111 9.12 -12.65 1.77
CA ASN A 111 10.30 -12.86 2.62
C ASN A 111 10.01 -12.31 4.03
N PRO A 112 10.14 -13.13 5.08
CA PRO A 112 9.70 -12.75 6.43
C PRO A 112 10.52 -11.60 7.02
N GLU A 113 11.85 -11.58 6.83
CA GLU A 113 12.69 -10.51 7.37
C GLU A 113 12.41 -9.17 6.69
N ALA A 114 12.22 -9.18 5.36
CA ALA A 114 11.88 -7.98 4.61
C ALA A 114 10.48 -7.47 4.96
N LEU A 115 9.52 -8.36 5.18
CA LEU A 115 8.17 -7.98 5.59
C LEU A 115 8.16 -7.38 7.00
N GLU A 116 8.95 -7.93 7.93
CA GLU A 116 9.10 -7.35 9.27
C GLU A 116 9.62 -5.92 9.21
N LEU A 117 10.72 -5.70 8.48
CA LEU A 117 11.30 -4.36 8.31
C LEU A 117 10.31 -3.40 7.64
N PHE A 118 9.58 -3.87 6.64
CA PHE A 118 8.54 -3.09 5.99
C PHE A 118 7.44 -2.69 6.97
N VAL A 119 6.88 -3.63 7.72
CA VAL A 119 5.80 -3.37 8.71
C VAL A 119 6.26 -2.35 9.73
N MET A 120 7.46 -2.52 10.30
CA MET A 120 7.98 -1.59 11.30
C MET A 120 8.20 -0.19 10.73
N GLN A 121 8.78 -0.09 9.53
CA GLN A 121 8.93 1.18 8.82
C GLN A 121 7.58 1.87 8.59
N LYS A 122 6.55 1.12 8.18
CA LYS A 122 5.19 1.64 7.97
C LYS A 122 4.57 2.11 9.27
N VAL A 123 4.68 1.34 10.34
CA VAL A 123 4.19 1.73 11.67
C VAL A 123 4.79 3.05 12.12
N PHE A 124 6.12 3.21 12.04
CA PHE A 124 6.77 4.46 12.43
C PHE A 124 6.33 5.64 11.57
N THR A 125 6.34 5.47 10.24
CA THR A 125 6.01 6.54 9.31
C THR A 125 4.55 6.97 9.43
N ILE A 126 3.63 6.02 9.48
CA ILE A 126 2.19 6.29 9.58
C ILE A 126 1.87 6.90 10.95
N SER A 127 2.43 6.35 12.03
CA SER A 127 2.23 6.92 13.38
C SER A 127 2.68 8.38 13.44
N LEU A 128 3.87 8.68 12.93
CA LEU A 128 4.38 10.06 12.87
C LEU A 128 3.46 10.97 12.07
N TRP A 129 3.01 10.52 10.90
CA TRP A 129 2.12 11.28 10.03
C TRP A 129 0.74 11.53 10.67
N LEU A 130 0.13 10.52 11.29
CA LEU A 130 -1.14 10.65 12.02
C LEU A 130 -1.02 11.66 13.17
N LYS A 131 0.04 11.56 13.96
CA LYS A 131 0.32 12.48 15.08
C LYS A 131 0.51 13.91 14.64
N SER A 132 1.21 14.14 13.52
CA SER A 132 1.40 15.48 12.95
C SER A 132 0.08 16.18 12.60
N ARG A 133 -1.02 15.42 12.50
CA ARG A 133 -2.37 15.88 12.20
C ARG A 133 -3.33 15.79 13.38
N GLY A 134 -2.83 15.42 14.57
CA GLY A 134 -3.67 15.22 15.75
C GLY A 134 -4.63 14.02 15.64
N ILE A 135 -4.38 13.08 14.73
CA ILE A 135 -5.23 11.90 14.53
C ILE A 135 -4.74 10.78 15.43
N ASN A 136 -5.59 10.32 16.34
CA ASN A 136 -5.31 9.14 17.15
C ASN A 136 -5.93 7.90 16.48
N SER A 137 -5.11 7.04 15.88
CA SER A 137 -5.59 5.87 15.13
C SER A 137 -4.75 4.61 15.36
N THR A 138 -4.27 4.42 16.59
CA THR A 138 -3.48 3.24 17.00
C THR A 138 -4.19 1.92 16.67
N ALA A 139 -5.49 1.81 16.97
CA ALA A 139 -6.25 0.58 16.71
C ALA A 139 -6.30 0.23 15.21
N LYS A 140 -6.50 1.23 14.35
CA LYS A 140 -6.52 1.03 12.90
C LYS A 140 -5.12 0.65 12.40
N LEU A 141 -4.08 1.32 12.87
CA LEU A 141 -2.70 0.97 12.50
C LEU A 141 -2.34 -0.47 12.93
N GLN A 142 -2.78 -0.91 14.10
CA GLN A 142 -2.63 -2.30 14.56
C GLN A 142 -3.38 -3.29 13.65
N GLN A 143 -4.61 -2.98 13.23
CA GLN A 143 -5.37 -3.81 12.29
C GLN A 143 -4.69 -3.92 10.92
N MET A 144 -4.02 -2.85 10.47
CA MET A 144 -3.24 -2.87 9.23
C MET A 144 -2.11 -3.90 9.31
N THR A 145 -1.37 -3.95 10.43
CA THR A 145 -0.25 -4.90 10.59
C THR A 145 -0.76 -6.34 10.70
N GLN A 146 -1.88 -6.55 11.42
CA GLN A 146 -2.52 -7.87 11.52
C GLN A 146 -2.97 -8.39 10.16
N SER A 147 -3.44 -7.51 9.27
CA SER A 147 -3.82 -7.88 7.90
C SER A 147 -2.64 -8.35 7.04
N LEU A 148 -1.41 -8.04 7.47
CA LEU A 148 -0.15 -8.53 6.88
C LEU A 148 0.43 -9.74 7.65
N GLY A 149 -0.26 -10.25 8.66
CA GLY A 149 0.20 -11.35 9.50
C GLY A 149 1.15 -10.93 10.63
N TYR A 150 1.25 -9.63 10.96
CA TYR A 150 2.11 -9.10 12.01
C TYR A 150 1.29 -8.53 13.18
N GLU A 151 1.40 -9.18 14.33
CA GLU A 151 0.78 -8.70 15.56
C GLU A 151 1.75 -7.79 16.33
N ILE A 152 1.33 -6.55 16.58
CA ILE A 152 2.09 -5.59 17.37
C ILE A 152 1.30 -5.28 18.65
N ASP A 153 1.97 -5.37 19.80
CA ASP A 153 1.38 -5.06 21.09
C ASP A 153 0.96 -3.58 21.16
N LEU A 154 -0.21 -3.30 21.76
CA LEU A 154 -0.65 -1.94 22.04
C LEU A 154 0.38 -1.15 22.86
N ALA A 155 1.09 -1.81 23.78
CA ALA A 155 2.13 -1.21 24.59
C ALA A 155 3.27 -0.63 23.74
N PHE A 156 3.57 -1.21 22.58
CA PHE A 156 4.58 -0.69 21.67
C PHE A 156 4.24 0.71 21.16
N PHE A 157 2.96 0.97 20.87
CA PHE A 157 2.52 2.27 20.37
C PHE A 157 2.66 3.41 21.39
N ASN A 158 2.79 3.09 22.68
CA ASN A 158 3.11 4.08 23.71
C ASN A 158 4.55 4.60 23.63
N LEU A 159 5.42 3.91 22.89
CA LEU A 159 6.82 4.32 22.65
C LEU A 159 6.95 5.27 21.46
N LEU A 160 5.92 5.36 20.61
CA LEU A 160 5.90 6.20 19.41
C LEU A 160 5.46 7.60 19.74
#